data_AF-A0A8H8R3I6-F1
#
_entry.id   AF-A0A8H8R3I6-F1
#
_cell.length_a   1.000
_cell.length_b   1.000
_cell.length_c   1.000
_cell.angle_alpha   90.00
_cell.angle_beta   90.00
_cell.angle_gamma   90.00
#
_symmetry.space_group_name_H-M   'P 1'
#
loop_
_entity.id
_entity.type
_entity.pdbx_description
1 polymer ?
#
loop_
_entity_poly.entity_id
_entity_poly.type
_entity_poly.pdbx_seq_one_letter_code
_entity_poly.pdbx_strand_id
1 'polypeptide(L)'
;MTTKLGLHSSYLSILHSQSFTWTFSHALLTSPTFHVINPRAHRAKGDTVSVRVRAAAVAGLGDEAILALLTKGFFGGWVFGIEGWVMRVCGGVAPACFQGMYPTATKTPTSPSPSLPGYSCVDYGFGSDSGSFAGAHRFAVVRQERDDEAGKEGEEEYVELKLECFRCNPLVNRESWAEWVPWLHY
;
A
#
# COMPACT_ATOMS: atom_id res chain seq x y z
N MET A 1 -29.86 6.94 3.02
CA MET A 1 -29.23 7.25 4.31
C MET A 1 -27.74 7.44 4.07
N THR A 2 -27.28 8.68 4.05
CA THR A 2 -25.91 9.08 3.70
C THR A 2 -25.20 9.41 4.99
N THR A 3 -24.38 8.50 5.50
CA THR A 3 -23.61 8.72 6.73
C THR A 3 -22.53 9.76 6.43
N LYS A 4 -22.74 11.00 6.86
CA LYS A 4 -21.70 12.04 6.85
C LYS A 4 -20.62 11.59 7.83
N LEU A 5 -19.46 11.21 7.30
CA LEU A 5 -18.23 11.11 8.09
C LEU A 5 -18.03 12.44 8.81
N GLY A 6 -18.08 12.42 10.14
CA GLY A 6 -17.86 13.57 11.00
C GLY A 6 -16.43 14.08 10.82
N LEU A 7 -16.26 15.04 9.92
CA LEU A 7 -14.98 15.63 9.54
C LEU A 7 -14.56 16.67 10.60
N HIS A 8 -14.10 16.22 11.76
CA HIS A 8 -13.55 17.11 12.81
C HIS A 8 -12.09 16.79 13.16
N SER A 9 -11.36 16.19 12.23
CA SER A 9 -9.90 16.11 12.23
C SER A 9 -9.42 16.84 10.97
N SER A 10 -8.70 17.95 11.15
CA SER A 10 -8.20 18.72 10.02
C SER A 10 -7.22 17.86 9.22
N TYR A 11 -7.25 17.95 7.89
CA TYR A 11 -6.32 17.24 7.00
C TYR A 11 -4.85 17.37 7.46
N LEU A 12 -4.48 18.53 8.01
CA LEU A 12 -3.18 18.80 8.60
C LEU A 12 -2.87 17.94 9.84
N SER A 13 -3.86 17.68 10.70
CA SER A 13 -3.65 16.81 11.87
C SER A 13 -3.37 15.35 11.48
N ILE A 14 -3.94 14.89 10.36
CA ILE A 14 -3.65 13.57 9.78
C ILE A 14 -2.25 13.54 9.20
N LEU A 15 -1.83 14.59 8.49
CA LEU A 15 -0.45 14.68 7.97
C LEU A 15 0.58 14.68 9.10
N HIS A 16 0.30 15.37 10.21
CA HIS A 16 1.20 15.38 11.37
C HIS A 16 1.26 14.06 12.13
N SER A 17 0.23 13.21 12.04
CA SER A 17 0.21 11.90 12.69
C SER A 17 0.79 10.77 11.81
N GLN A 18 1.27 11.10 10.61
CA GLN A 18 1.93 10.14 9.75
C GLN A 18 3.29 9.75 10.30
N SER A 19 3.52 8.44 10.38
CA SER A 19 4.83 7.87 10.63
C SER A 19 5.43 7.44 9.31
N PHE A 20 6.68 7.80 9.09
CA PHE A 20 7.41 7.49 7.88
C PHE A 20 8.64 6.66 8.20
N THR A 21 8.79 5.53 7.54
CA THR A 21 9.96 4.67 7.68
C THR A 21 10.52 4.31 6.32
N TRP A 22 11.84 4.35 6.19
CA TRP A 22 12.57 4.08 4.95
C TRP A 22 12.81 2.58 4.70
N THR A 23 11.87 1.78 5.21
CA THR A 23 11.86 0.32 5.12
C THR A 23 10.42 -0.13 4.87
N PHE A 24 10.29 -1.29 4.26
CA PHE A 24 9.02 -1.98 4.09
C PHE A 24 9.03 -3.28 4.89
N SER A 25 7.84 -3.77 5.23
CA SER A 25 7.67 -4.86 6.17
C SER A 25 8.22 -6.19 5.65
N HIS A 26 8.57 -7.07 6.59
CA HIS A 26 8.89 -8.46 6.27
C HIS A 26 7.73 -9.16 5.55
N ALA A 27 6.48 -8.79 5.86
CA ALA A 27 5.29 -9.32 5.20
C ALA A 27 5.22 -8.93 3.71
N LEU A 28 5.74 -7.76 3.32
CA LEU A 28 5.88 -7.39 1.91
C LEU A 28 7.03 -8.14 1.25
N LEU A 29 8.19 -8.22 1.90
CA LEU A 29 9.37 -8.95 1.39
C LEU A 29 9.10 -10.42 1.07
N THR A 30 8.31 -11.10 1.89
CA THR A 30 7.97 -12.53 1.68
C THR A 30 6.68 -12.74 0.91
N SER A 31 6.08 -11.68 0.37
CA SER A 31 4.82 -11.79 -0.35
C SER A 31 5.00 -12.34 -1.77
N PRO A 32 3.97 -13.01 -2.33
CA PRO A 32 3.97 -13.41 -3.74
C PRO A 32 4.22 -12.22 -4.68
N THR A 33 3.64 -11.07 -4.36
CA THR A 33 3.80 -9.82 -5.11
C THR A 33 5.27 -9.41 -5.26
N PHE A 34 6.04 -9.45 -4.17
CA PHE A 34 7.46 -9.11 -4.22
C PHE A 34 8.24 -10.03 -5.15
N HIS A 35 7.95 -11.34 -5.10
CA HIS A 35 8.60 -12.33 -5.96
C HIS A 35 8.20 -12.22 -7.43
N VAL A 36 6.95 -11.86 -7.73
CA VAL A 36 6.49 -11.64 -9.11
C VAL A 36 7.15 -10.40 -9.73
N ILE A 37 7.28 -9.34 -8.95
CA ILE A 37 7.78 -8.04 -9.42
C ILE A 37 9.31 -8.00 -9.46
N ASN A 38 9.96 -8.71 -8.54
CA ASN A 38 11.41 -8.80 -8.43
C ASN A 38 11.87 -10.28 -8.46
N PRO A 39 11.68 -10.99 -9.59
CA PRO A 39 11.90 -12.43 -9.68
C PRO A 39 13.38 -12.84 -9.49
N ARG A 40 14.31 -11.90 -9.69
CA ARG A 40 15.75 -12.11 -9.52
C ARG A 40 16.27 -11.69 -8.14
N ALA A 41 15.39 -11.27 -7.24
CA ALA A 41 15.74 -10.80 -5.90
C ALA A 41 16.82 -9.70 -5.91
N HIS A 42 16.76 -8.79 -6.90
CA HIS A 42 17.66 -7.65 -6.97
C HIS A 42 17.39 -6.66 -5.83
N ARG A 43 18.34 -5.76 -5.57
CA ARG A 43 18.17 -4.69 -4.57
C ARG A 43 16.87 -3.92 -4.83
N ALA A 44 15.98 -3.98 -3.85
CA ALA A 44 14.76 -3.19 -3.78
C ALA A 44 14.91 -2.13 -2.69
N LYS A 45 14.40 -0.93 -2.97
CA LYS A 45 14.26 0.14 -1.99
C LYS A 45 12.79 0.48 -1.86
N GLY A 46 12.41 0.94 -0.69
CA GLY A 46 11.02 1.19 -0.41
C GLY A 46 10.83 1.89 0.90
N ASP A 47 9.59 2.24 1.15
CA ASP A 47 9.19 3.03 2.27
C ASP A 47 7.82 2.60 2.75
N THR A 48 7.52 2.97 3.99
CA THR A 48 6.23 2.78 4.60
C THR A 48 5.77 4.09 5.19
N VAL A 49 4.56 4.46 4.85
CA VAL A 49 3.80 5.51 5.51
C VAL A 49 2.70 4.83 6.30
N SER A 50 2.61 5.11 7.60
CA SER A 50 1.49 4.66 8.41
C SER A 50 0.78 5.82 9.10
N VAL A 51 -0.53 5.66 9.26
CA VAL A 51 -1.38 6.60 9.97
C VAL A 51 -2.33 5.85 10.88
N ARG A 52 -2.46 6.34 12.11
CA ARG A 52 -3.44 5.81 13.06
C ARG A 52 -4.72 6.64 12.95
N VAL A 53 -5.82 5.96 12.62
CA VAL A 53 -7.15 6.55 12.61
C VAL A 53 -7.95 6.01 13.79
N ARG A 54 -8.77 6.85 14.42
CA ARG A 54 -9.64 6.38 15.51
C ARG A 54 -10.60 5.32 14.98
N ALA A 55 -10.79 4.24 15.70
CA ALA A 55 -11.70 3.16 15.30
C ALA A 55 -13.13 3.67 15.10
N ALA A 56 -13.55 4.66 15.90
CA ALA A 56 -14.83 5.35 15.73
C ALA A 56 -14.99 6.02 14.35
N ALA A 57 -13.91 6.50 13.73
CA ALA A 57 -13.96 7.16 12.42
C ALA A 57 -14.22 6.17 11.27
N VAL A 58 -13.90 4.90 11.47
CA VAL A 58 -14.12 3.80 10.52
C VAL A 58 -15.14 2.78 11.05
N ALA A 59 -15.91 3.16 12.07
CA ALA A 59 -16.90 2.29 12.69
C ALA A 59 -17.95 1.86 11.65
N GLY A 60 -18.22 0.56 11.58
CA GLY A 60 -19.15 -0.03 10.63
C GLY A 60 -18.59 -0.25 9.22
N LEU A 61 -17.32 0.12 8.94
CA LEU A 61 -16.65 -0.24 7.69
C LEU A 61 -15.84 -1.53 7.86
N GLY A 62 -16.05 -2.47 6.94
CA GLY A 62 -15.16 -3.61 6.76
C GLY A 62 -13.84 -3.21 6.11
N ASP A 63 -12.82 -4.05 6.26
CA ASP A 63 -11.46 -3.74 5.78
C ASP A 63 -11.41 -3.54 4.26
N GLU A 64 -12.20 -4.30 3.50
CA GLU A 64 -12.35 -4.11 2.05
C GLU A 64 -12.84 -2.70 1.71
N ALA A 65 -13.85 -2.20 2.42
CA ALA A 65 -14.38 -0.84 2.20
C ALA A 65 -13.35 0.23 2.58
N ILE A 66 -12.58 0.01 3.65
CA ILE A 66 -11.50 0.92 4.05
C ILE A 66 -10.40 0.93 2.99
N LEU A 67 -9.95 -0.24 2.52
CA LEU A 67 -8.96 -0.36 1.44
C LEU A 67 -9.46 0.25 0.14
N ALA A 68 -10.72 0.05 -0.21
CA ALA A 68 -11.34 0.67 -1.39
C ALA A 68 -11.37 2.20 -1.28
N LEU A 69 -11.68 2.76 -0.11
CA LEU A 69 -11.63 4.20 0.12
C LEU A 69 -10.21 4.74 0.05
N LEU A 70 -9.24 4.04 0.64
CA LEU A 70 -7.84 4.44 0.65
C LEU A 70 -7.24 4.42 -0.77
N THR A 71 -7.46 3.34 -1.51
CA THR A 71 -7.00 3.18 -2.90
C THR A 71 -7.70 4.16 -3.84
N LYS A 72 -9.01 4.39 -3.66
CA LYS A 72 -9.75 5.42 -4.40
C LYS A 72 -9.20 6.81 -4.12
N GLY A 73 -8.89 7.12 -2.86
CA GLY A 73 -8.30 8.40 -2.46
C GLY A 73 -6.90 8.60 -3.04
N PHE A 74 -6.08 7.55 -3.04
CA PHE A 74 -4.74 7.55 -3.63
C PHE A 74 -4.81 7.73 -5.16
N PHE A 75 -5.39 6.78 -5.89
CA PHE A 75 -5.39 6.81 -7.36
C PHE A 75 -6.35 7.85 -7.97
N GLY A 76 -7.40 8.25 -7.24
CA GLY A 76 -8.37 9.26 -7.68
C GLY A 76 -8.16 10.64 -7.07
N GLY A 77 -7.10 10.82 -6.27
CA GLY A 77 -6.79 12.07 -5.59
C GLY A 77 -6.25 13.15 -6.53
N TRP A 78 -6.34 14.41 -6.10
CA TRP A 78 -5.90 15.56 -6.89
C TRP A 78 -4.39 15.54 -7.18
N VAL A 79 -3.59 14.95 -6.30
CA VAL A 79 -2.13 14.76 -6.45
C VAL A 79 -1.81 13.86 -7.65
N PHE A 80 -2.43 12.69 -7.74
CA PHE A 80 -2.30 11.79 -8.90
C PHE A 80 -3.01 12.34 -10.16
N GLY A 81 -3.96 13.26 -10.02
CA GLY A 81 -4.52 14.01 -11.14
C GLY A 81 -3.48 14.89 -11.86
N ILE A 82 -2.53 15.45 -11.12
CA ILE A 82 -1.42 16.27 -11.66
C ILE A 82 -0.30 15.36 -12.19
N GLU A 83 0.10 14.34 -11.42
CA GLU A 83 1.17 13.40 -11.80
C GLU A 83 0.78 12.51 -12.99
N GLY A 84 -0.48 12.08 -13.06
CA GLY A 84 -1.03 11.35 -14.20
C GLY A 84 -1.07 12.16 -15.50
N TRP A 85 -1.04 13.50 -15.42
CA TRP A 85 -0.88 14.36 -16.59
C TRP A 85 0.58 14.34 -17.09
N VAL A 86 1.55 14.47 -16.17
CA VAL A 86 2.99 14.40 -16.49
C VAL A 86 3.38 13.02 -17.05
N MET A 87 2.89 11.92 -16.46
CA MET A 87 3.17 10.57 -16.94
C MET A 87 2.52 10.24 -18.30
N ARG A 88 1.37 10.85 -18.63
CA ARG A 88 0.75 10.73 -19.96
C ARG A 88 1.51 11.51 -21.02
N VAL A 89 2.10 12.66 -20.66
CA VAL A 89 2.87 13.51 -21.58
C VAL A 89 4.29 12.96 -21.82
N CYS A 90 4.90 12.28 -20.84
CA CYS A 90 6.30 11.85 -20.89
C CYS A 90 6.55 10.38 -21.29
N GLY A 91 5.57 9.66 -21.87
CA GLY A 91 5.85 8.36 -22.50
C GLY A 91 5.03 7.16 -22.04
N GLY A 92 3.92 7.37 -21.34
CA GLY A 92 2.92 6.33 -21.12
C GLY A 92 3.30 5.33 -20.03
N VAL A 93 2.34 5.02 -19.17
CA VAL A 93 2.46 3.91 -18.22
C VAL A 93 2.44 2.64 -19.05
N ALA A 94 3.59 1.97 -19.20
CA ALA A 94 3.56 0.60 -19.68
C ALA A 94 2.68 -0.21 -18.71
N PRO A 95 1.64 -0.92 -19.19
CA PRO A 95 0.85 -1.76 -18.31
C PRO A 95 1.79 -2.70 -17.55
N ALA A 96 1.46 -2.99 -16.29
CA ALA A 96 2.20 -3.97 -15.50
C ALA A 96 2.36 -5.26 -16.33
N CYS A 97 3.59 -5.56 -16.73
CA CYS A 97 3.88 -6.67 -17.62
C CYS A 97 4.93 -7.54 -16.94
N PHE A 98 4.45 -8.52 -16.18
CA PHE A 98 5.27 -9.49 -15.48
C PHE A 98 5.00 -10.86 -16.09
N GLN A 99 6.04 -11.55 -16.55
CA GLN A 99 5.89 -12.93 -17.00
C GLN A 99 5.40 -13.77 -15.83
N GLY A 100 4.23 -14.39 -15.98
CA GLY A 100 3.58 -15.18 -14.93
C GLY A 100 2.28 -14.58 -14.38
N MET A 101 1.95 -13.31 -14.68
CA MET A 101 0.61 -12.75 -14.43
C MET A 101 -0.40 -13.13 -15.52
N TYR A 102 -0.36 -14.36 -16.01
CA TYR A 102 -1.49 -14.86 -16.79
C TYR A 102 -2.68 -14.98 -15.84
N PRO A 103 -3.90 -14.54 -16.23
CA PRO A 103 -5.12 -14.86 -15.52
C PRO A 103 -5.35 -16.37 -15.67
N THR A 104 -4.58 -17.14 -14.91
CA THR A 104 -4.83 -18.54 -14.72
C THR A 104 -6.12 -18.53 -13.91
N ALA A 105 -7.22 -18.96 -14.51
CA ALA A 105 -8.49 -19.17 -13.82
C ALA A 105 -8.24 -20.15 -12.68
N THR A 106 -7.82 -19.61 -11.54
CA THR A 106 -7.35 -20.39 -10.41
C THR A 106 -8.20 -19.95 -9.25
N LYS A 107 -9.04 -20.90 -8.84
CA LYS A 107 -9.66 -20.97 -7.52
C LYS A 107 -8.76 -20.27 -6.50
N THR A 108 -9.40 -19.42 -5.69
CA THR A 108 -8.87 -18.84 -4.46
C THR A 108 -7.73 -19.70 -3.92
N PRO A 109 -6.47 -19.22 -3.92
CA PRO A 109 -5.40 -19.96 -3.30
C PRO A 109 -5.69 -19.99 -1.80
N THR A 110 -6.25 -21.09 -1.33
CA THR A 110 -6.28 -21.47 0.08
C THR A 110 -4.87 -21.88 0.47
N SER A 111 -3.95 -20.90 0.47
CA SER A 111 -2.68 -21.03 1.18
C SER A 111 -2.85 -20.20 2.45
N PRO A 112 -2.75 -20.80 3.65
CA PRO A 112 -2.71 -20.03 4.86
C PRO A 112 -1.34 -19.34 4.93
N SER A 113 -1.19 -18.19 4.27
CA SER A 113 -0.37 -17.16 4.92
C SER A 113 -1.00 -16.97 6.29
N PRO A 114 -0.24 -16.91 7.39
CA PRO A 114 -0.83 -16.59 8.68
C PRO A 114 -1.53 -15.24 8.51
N SER A 115 -2.84 -15.27 8.33
CA SER A 115 -3.69 -14.09 8.38
C SER A 115 -3.58 -13.69 9.84
N LEU A 116 -2.62 -12.81 10.13
CA LEU A 116 -2.56 -12.16 11.42
C LEU A 116 -3.96 -11.58 11.62
N PRO A 117 -4.68 -11.99 12.67
CA PRO A 117 -6.02 -11.46 12.90
C PRO A 117 -5.95 -9.94 12.90
N GLY A 118 -6.87 -9.30 12.17
CA GLY A 118 -6.86 -7.85 12.01
C GLY A 118 -5.90 -7.29 10.96
N TYR A 119 -5.17 -8.11 10.19
CA TYR A 119 -4.35 -7.62 9.05
C TYR A 119 -5.00 -7.97 7.71
N SER A 120 -5.34 -6.93 6.94
CA SER A 120 -5.90 -7.03 5.59
C SER A 120 -5.09 -6.15 4.63
N CYS A 121 -4.75 -6.64 3.43
CA CYS A 121 -3.98 -5.85 2.46
C CYS A 121 -4.39 -6.08 1.00
N VAL A 122 -4.01 -5.12 0.14
CA VAL A 122 -4.13 -5.20 -1.32
C VAL A 122 -2.88 -4.62 -1.98
N ASP A 123 -2.40 -5.29 -3.02
CA ASP A 123 -1.18 -4.93 -3.73
C ASP A 123 -1.47 -4.47 -5.16
N TYR A 124 -0.78 -3.41 -5.58
CA TYR A 124 -0.80 -2.87 -6.93
C TYR A 124 0.64 -2.86 -7.48
N GLY A 125 0.95 -3.86 -8.31
CA GLY A 125 2.22 -3.93 -9.03
C GLY A 125 2.23 -3.04 -10.27
N PHE A 126 3.39 -2.50 -10.61
CA PHE A 126 3.61 -1.65 -11.79
C PHE A 126 5.02 -1.85 -12.38
N GLY A 127 5.17 -1.53 -13.67
CA GLY A 127 6.41 -1.72 -14.41
C GLY A 127 6.49 -3.09 -15.08
N SER A 128 7.70 -3.60 -15.30
CA SER A 128 7.89 -4.88 -15.98
C SER A 128 9.17 -5.57 -15.55
N ASP A 129 9.14 -6.91 -15.46
CA ASP A 129 10.31 -7.76 -15.26
C ASP A 129 11.30 -7.76 -16.45
N SER A 130 10.84 -7.30 -17.62
CA SER A 130 11.64 -7.06 -18.81
C SER A 130 12.15 -5.61 -18.92
N GLY A 131 11.71 -4.72 -18.01
CA GLY A 131 12.08 -3.31 -17.98
C GLY A 131 13.11 -2.99 -16.90
N SER A 132 13.71 -1.80 -16.96
CA SER A 132 14.67 -1.32 -15.95
C SER A 132 14.01 -0.78 -14.67
N PHE A 133 12.68 -0.87 -14.57
CA PHE A 133 11.88 -0.36 -13.46
C PHE A 133 10.66 -1.24 -13.21
N ALA A 134 10.49 -1.63 -11.95
CA ALA A 134 9.27 -2.24 -11.45
C ALA A 134 9.11 -1.93 -9.95
N GLY A 135 7.89 -2.08 -9.45
CA GLY A 135 7.59 -1.85 -8.05
C GLY A 135 6.15 -2.20 -7.69
N ALA A 136 5.82 -2.04 -6.41
CA ALA A 136 4.46 -2.24 -5.91
C ALA A 136 4.08 -1.18 -4.89
N HIS A 137 2.77 -0.88 -4.83
CA HIS A 137 2.13 -0.24 -3.69
C HIS A 137 1.29 -1.28 -2.95
N ARG A 138 1.50 -1.44 -1.66
CA ARG A 138 0.68 -2.24 -0.76
C ARG A 138 -0.09 -1.31 0.15
N PHE A 139 -1.41 -1.43 0.13
CA PHE A 139 -2.28 -0.81 1.11
C PHE A 139 -2.66 -1.85 2.15
N ALA A 140 -2.47 -1.54 3.43
CA ALA A 140 -2.85 -2.45 4.51
C ALA A 140 -3.68 -1.75 5.59
N VAL A 141 -4.60 -2.51 6.17
CA VAL A 141 -5.37 -2.18 7.37
C VAL A 141 -4.91 -3.11 8.47
N VAL A 142 -4.54 -2.55 9.62
CA VAL A 142 -4.14 -3.28 10.81
C VAL A 142 -5.07 -2.87 11.96
N ARG A 143 -5.88 -3.82 12.42
CA ARG A 143 -6.71 -3.71 13.62
C ARG A 143 -5.98 -4.39 14.76
N GLN A 144 -5.93 -3.73 15.92
CA GLN A 144 -5.38 -4.33 17.12
C GLN A 144 -6.40 -5.33 17.67
N GLU A 145 -5.96 -6.55 18.02
CA GLU A 145 -6.82 -7.47 18.76
C GLU A 145 -7.10 -6.88 20.14
N ARG A 146 -8.34 -7.01 20.61
CA ARG A 146 -8.67 -6.71 22.00
C ARG A 146 -8.16 -7.87 22.84
N ASP A 147 -7.15 -7.61 23.66
CA ASP A 147 -6.90 -8.47 24.80
C ASP A 147 -8.07 -8.26 25.78
N ASP A 148 -8.98 -9.24 25.87
CA ASP A 148 -10.19 -9.20 26.69
C ASP A 148 -9.92 -8.96 28.20
N GLU A 149 -8.65 -8.94 28.63
CA GLU A 149 -8.23 -8.79 30.03
C GLU A 149 -7.79 -7.38 30.45
N ALA A 150 -7.77 -6.37 29.56
CA ALA A 150 -7.34 -5.02 29.94
C ALA A 150 -8.19 -3.90 29.32
N GLY A 151 -9.50 -3.95 29.53
CA GLY A 151 -10.36 -2.78 29.34
C GLY A 151 -10.06 -1.70 30.39
N LYS A 152 -8.99 -0.91 30.20
CA LYS A 152 -8.88 0.38 30.89
C LYS A 152 -9.94 1.30 30.30
N GLU A 153 -10.97 1.58 31.08
CA GLU A 153 -11.99 2.58 30.73
C GLU A 153 -11.29 3.90 30.35
N GLY A 154 -11.38 4.30 29.07
CA GLY A 154 -10.89 5.58 28.58
C GLY A 154 -9.79 5.54 27.51
N GLU A 155 -9.25 4.37 27.13
CA GLU A 155 -8.27 4.30 26.04
C GLU A 155 -8.98 4.29 24.67
N GLU A 156 -8.69 5.29 23.83
CA GLU A 156 -9.27 5.37 22.48
C GLU A 156 -8.72 4.23 21.61
N GLU A 157 -9.60 3.45 20.98
CA GLU A 157 -9.22 2.38 20.04
C GLU A 157 -8.82 2.98 18.68
N TYR A 158 -7.77 2.44 18.08
CA TYR A 158 -7.23 2.89 16.79
C TYR A 158 -7.13 1.75 15.78
N VAL A 159 -7.30 2.11 14.51
CA VAL A 159 -6.97 1.28 13.35
C VAL A 159 -5.78 1.92 12.65
N GLU A 160 -4.76 1.12 12.32
CA GLU A 160 -3.60 1.60 11.59
C GLU A 160 -3.79 1.34 10.09
N LEU A 161 -3.62 2.37 9.27
CA LEU A 161 -3.58 2.26 7.82
C LEU A 161 -2.13 2.40 7.37
N LYS A 162 -1.68 1.53 6.47
CA LYS A 162 -0.31 1.53 5.92
C LYS A 162 -0.34 1.63 4.41
N LEU A 163 0.54 2.45 3.87
CA LEU A 163 0.98 2.41 2.50
C LEU A 163 2.45 1.99 2.51
N GLU A 164 2.74 0.82 2.00
CA GLU A 164 4.11 0.36 1.77
C GLU A 164 4.38 0.43 0.27
N CYS A 165 5.53 0.96 -0.12
CA CYS A 165 5.96 0.89 -1.50
C CYS A 165 7.35 0.30 -1.61
N PHE A 166 7.63 -0.38 -2.73
CA PHE A 166 9.00 -0.71 -3.10
C PHE A 166 9.19 -0.58 -4.59
N ARG A 167 10.45 -0.35 -4.98
CA ARG A 167 10.92 -0.20 -6.35
C ARG A 167 12.22 -0.98 -6.51
N CYS A 168 12.42 -1.57 -7.68
CA CYS A 168 13.65 -2.26 -8.04
C CYS A 168 13.97 -2.07 -9.53
N ASN A 169 15.17 -2.52 -9.91
CA ASN A 169 15.54 -2.73 -11.31
C ASN A 169 15.55 -4.25 -11.59
N PRO A 170 14.54 -4.80 -12.27
CA PRO A 170 14.47 -6.24 -12.56
C PRO A 170 15.60 -6.77 -13.43
N LEU A 171 16.22 -5.91 -14.26
CA LEU A 171 17.27 -6.32 -15.20
C LEU A 171 18.66 -6.34 -14.59
N VAL A 172 19.00 -5.35 -13.75
CA VAL A 172 20.34 -5.15 -13.21
C VAL A 172 20.27 -4.98 -11.70
N ASN A 173 21.13 -5.68 -10.95
CA ASN A 173 21.19 -5.59 -9.50
C ASN A 173 21.83 -4.27 -9.02
N ARG A 174 21.13 -3.16 -9.24
CA ARG A 174 21.49 -1.81 -8.79
C ARG A 174 20.21 -1.06 -8.43
N GLU A 175 20.40 0.11 -7.84
CA GLU A 175 19.27 0.96 -7.50
C GLU A 175 18.52 1.40 -8.75
N SER A 176 17.21 1.53 -8.63
CA SER A 176 16.38 2.04 -9.70
C SER A 176 16.81 3.46 -10.09
N TRP A 177 16.66 3.82 -11.36
CA TRP A 177 16.85 5.21 -11.78
C TRP A 177 15.82 6.14 -11.14
N ALA A 178 14.69 5.61 -10.65
CA ALA A 178 13.68 6.37 -9.93
C ALA A 178 14.21 7.00 -8.63
N GLU A 179 15.34 6.51 -8.08
CA GLU A 179 16.02 7.11 -6.93
C GLU A 179 16.50 8.56 -7.18
N TRP A 180 16.64 8.93 -8.45
CA TRP A 180 17.11 10.25 -8.86
C TRP A 180 15.96 11.21 -9.17
N VAL A 181 14.71 10.76 -9.01
CA VAL A 181 13.51 11.57 -9.24
C VAL A 181 12.81 11.80 -7.90
N PRO A 182 13.01 12.99 -7.28
CA PRO A 182 12.42 13.30 -5.98
C PRO A 182 10.89 13.16 -5.95
N TRP A 183 10.22 13.35 -7.09
CA TRP A 183 8.77 13.25 -7.21
C TRP A 183 8.23 11.82 -7.08
N LEU A 184 9.03 10.79 -7.39
CA LEU A 184 8.65 9.40 -7.18
C LEU A 184 8.93 8.93 -5.75
N HIS A 185 9.48 9.79 -4.87
CA HIS A 185 9.85 9.47 -3.48
C HIS A 185 8.77 9.86 -2.46
N TYR A 186 7.60 10.31 -2.92
CA TYR A 186 6.49 10.79 -2.09
C TYR A 186 5.21 10.01 -2.38
#